data_AF-A0A8R1EJ73-F1
#
_entry.id   AF-A0A8R1EJ73-F1
#
_cell.length_a   1.000
_cell.length_b   1.000
_cell.length_c   1.000
_cell.angle_alpha   90.00
_cell.angle_beta   90.00
_cell.angle_gamma   90.00
#
_symmetry.space_group_name_H-M   'P 1'
#
loop_
_entity.id
_entity.type
_entity.pdbx_description
1 polymer ?
#
loop_
_entity_poly.entity_id
_entity_poly.type
_entity_poly.pdbx_seq_one_letter_code
_entity_poly.pdbx_strand_id
1 'polypeptide(L)'
;PIRNAHRPSLRPFPELLNNLPDISDLQTFYKESKKRFDEDEAFKKRAYEYVVKLQNHDGDIVKAWTTICDVSKKYNQVVYDHLDIKIKDVGESFYQDKMIHLVQWIKQNKPGMLREEEGRQIMFPTDCKVPLTVVKSDGGFTYDTSDLAALKYRMLEEKCDWSIYVVDSGQSLHLETVFAAGRDFGWYDEAVQRVEHVAFGLVLGEDKKKFKTRSGETVKLLDLLSEGVKRASEKLLEKGRDAVMSEEELNAARDAVAFGCVKYADLSHTRTQDYVFSFDRMLDDRGNTAVYLLYAYARIRSIIRTSG
;
A
#
# COMPACT_ATOMS: atom_id res chain seq x y z
N PRO A 1 19.18 45.45 -6.48
CA PRO A 1 20.19 44.38 -6.30
C PRO A 1 20.07 43.71 -4.92
N ILE A 2 19.04 42.87 -4.71
CA ILE A 2 18.94 42.01 -3.54
C ILE A 2 18.34 40.67 -3.99
N ARG A 3 19.21 39.65 -3.93
CA ARG A 3 19.00 38.21 -3.72
C ARG A 3 18.05 37.47 -4.68
N ASN A 4 18.69 36.89 -5.70
CA ASN A 4 18.26 35.65 -6.34
C ASN A 4 17.91 34.60 -5.29
N ALA A 5 16.62 34.26 -5.16
CA ALA A 5 16.18 33.02 -4.55
C ALA A 5 16.74 31.86 -5.39
N HIS A 6 17.74 31.17 -4.85
CA HIS A 6 18.20 29.90 -5.40
C HIS A 6 17.02 28.92 -5.40
N ARG A 7 16.56 28.55 -6.59
CA ARG A 7 15.75 27.35 -6.78
C ARG A 7 16.56 26.16 -6.23
N PRO A 8 15.95 25.22 -5.48
CA PRO A 8 16.64 24.00 -5.11
C PRO A 8 16.93 23.23 -6.40
N SER A 9 18.19 23.24 -6.84
CA SER A 9 18.66 22.29 -7.84
C SER A 9 18.75 20.93 -7.16
N LEU A 10 17.99 19.95 -7.66
CA LEU A 10 18.18 18.55 -7.32
C LEU A 10 19.65 18.18 -7.65
N ARG A 11 20.41 17.89 -6.59
CA ARG A 11 21.87 17.72 -6.61
C ARG A 11 22.31 16.55 -7.50
N PRO A 12 23.50 16.63 -8.12
CA PRO A 12 24.06 15.50 -8.87
C PRO A 12 24.34 14.31 -7.95
N PHE A 13 24.19 13.11 -8.51
CA PHE A 13 24.22 11.80 -7.83
C PHE A 13 25.35 11.57 -6.80
N PRO A 14 26.60 12.01 -7.00
CA PRO A 14 27.67 11.84 -6.00
C PRO A 14 27.40 12.54 -4.66
N GLU A 15 26.53 13.56 -4.63
CA GLU A 15 26.20 14.30 -3.40
C GLU A 15 25.08 13.63 -2.56
N LEU A 16 24.25 12.76 -3.16
CA LEU A 16 23.20 12.00 -2.46
C LEU A 16 23.80 10.91 -1.55
N LEU A 17 24.99 10.39 -1.89
CA LEU A 17 25.67 9.34 -1.13
C LEU A 17 26.28 9.85 0.19
N ASN A 18 26.62 11.14 0.26
CA ASN A 18 27.34 11.74 1.40
C ASN A 18 26.48 12.69 2.23
N ASN A 19 25.32 13.13 1.71
CA ASN A 19 24.34 13.94 2.43
C ASN A 19 22.95 13.43 2.04
N LEU A 20 22.42 12.47 2.81
CA LEU A 20 21.03 12.05 2.72
C LEU A 20 20.17 13.32 2.85
N PRO A 21 19.37 13.70 1.83
CA PRO A 21 18.44 14.79 2.02
C PRO A 21 17.52 14.43 3.19
N ASP A 22 17.04 15.44 3.90
CA ASP A 22 15.86 15.27 4.75
C ASP A 22 14.68 14.99 3.83
N ILE A 23 14.56 13.75 3.35
CA ILE A 23 13.49 13.26 2.50
C ILE A 23 12.25 12.98 3.38
N SER A 24 11.97 13.87 4.34
CA SER A 24 10.75 13.84 5.15
C SER A 24 9.50 14.00 4.29
N ASP A 25 9.65 14.48 3.04
CA ASP A 25 8.57 14.51 2.06
C ASP A 25 8.96 13.86 0.72
N LEU A 26 8.99 12.52 0.70
CA LEU A 26 9.11 11.70 -0.52
C LEU A 26 8.11 12.12 -1.62
N GLN A 27 6.92 12.59 -1.23
CA GLN A 27 5.91 13.03 -2.19
C GLN A 27 6.34 14.30 -2.92
N THR A 28 6.95 15.25 -2.22
CA THR A 28 7.52 16.46 -2.84
C THR A 28 8.69 16.11 -3.74
N PHE A 29 9.61 15.26 -3.28
CA PHE A 29 10.71 14.76 -4.11
C PHE A 29 10.21 14.08 -5.39
N TYR A 30 9.17 13.25 -5.29
CA TYR A 30 8.53 12.62 -6.43
C TYR A 30 7.92 13.65 -7.39
N LYS A 31 7.14 14.63 -6.90
CA LYS A 31 6.54 15.69 -7.72
C LYS A 31 7.61 16.50 -8.46
N GLU A 32 8.71 16.86 -7.80
CA GLU A 32 9.84 17.56 -8.42
C GLU A 32 10.51 16.71 -9.52
N SER A 33 10.75 15.42 -9.24
CA SER A 33 11.33 14.50 -10.22
C SER A 33 10.43 14.31 -11.44
N LYS A 34 9.11 14.21 -11.24
CA LYS A 34 8.11 14.07 -12.29
C LYS A 34 8.06 15.32 -13.16
N LYS A 35 8.04 16.51 -12.55
CA LYS A 35 8.09 17.78 -13.29
C LYS A 35 9.34 17.85 -14.18
N ARG A 36 10.51 17.48 -13.65
CA ARG A 36 11.74 17.43 -14.45
C ARG A 36 11.67 16.40 -15.57
N PHE A 37 11.08 15.24 -15.31
CA PHE A 37 10.90 14.21 -16.33
C PHE A 37 10.03 14.69 -17.50
N ASP A 38 9.02 15.50 -17.22
CA ASP A 38 8.11 16.01 -18.24
C ASP A 38 8.67 17.25 -18.98
N GLU A 39 9.51 18.06 -18.33
CA GLU A 39 10.01 19.33 -18.88
C GLU A 39 11.45 19.27 -19.45
N ASP A 40 12.28 18.32 -19.03
CA ASP A 40 13.70 18.22 -19.38
C ASP A 40 14.03 16.89 -20.09
N GLU A 41 14.15 16.93 -21.42
CA GLU A 41 14.48 15.77 -22.25
C GLU A 41 15.83 15.12 -21.88
N ALA A 42 16.82 15.89 -21.43
CA ALA A 42 18.10 15.35 -20.98
C ALA A 42 17.96 14.63 -19.62
N PHE A 43 17.09 15.11 -18.73
CA PHE A 43 16.73 14.39 -17.51
C PHE A 43 15.96 13.12 -17.82
N LYS A 44 14.99 13.16 -18.73
CA LYS A 44 14.19 12.01 -19.17
C LYS A 44 15.07 10.90 -19.75
N LYS A 45 16.00 11.24 -20.65
CA LYS A 45 16.98 10.27 -21.18
C LYS A 45 17.80 9.63 -20.07
N ARG A 46 18.34 10.43 -19.14
CA ARG A 46 19.09 9.91 -17.98
C ARG A 46 18.23 9.03 -17.08
N ALA A 47 16.96 9.36 -16.86
CA ALA A 47 16.06 8.54 -16.05
C ALA A 47 15.93 7.12 -16.63
N TYR A 48 15.75 6.98 -17.96
CA TYR A 48 15.75 5.67 -18.61
C TYR A 48 17.10 4.94 -18.50
N GLU A 49 18.22 5.64 -18.69
CA GLU A 49 19.55 5.05 -18.51
C GLU A 49 19.76 4.50 -17.09
N TYR A 50 19.29 5.22 -16.06
CA TYR A 50 19.41 4.81 -14.66
C TYR A 50 18.52 3.61 -14.31
N VAL A 51 17.36 3.47 -14.96
CA VAL A 51 16.53 2.25 -14.83
C VAL A 51 17.28 1.03 -15.36
N VAL A 52 17.93 1.15 -16.51
CA VAL A 52 18.75 0.05 -17.08
C VAL A 52 19.91 -0.30 -16.15
N LYS A 53 20.60 0.70 -15.58
CA LYS A 53 21.67 0.44 -14.61
C LYS A 53 21.17 -0.26 -13.35
N LEU A 54 19.99 0.12 -12.86
CA LEU A 54 19.36 -0.54 -11.71
C LEU A 54 19.04 -2.01 -12.02
N GLN A 55 18.47 -2.29 -13.20
CA GLN A 55 18.19 -3.66 -13.66
C GLN A 55 19.47 -4.51 -13.81
N ASN A 56 20.58 -3.88 -14.19
CA ASN A 56 21.89 -4.51 -14.29
C ASN A 56 22.65 -4.60 -12.96
N HIS A 57 22.01 -4.29 -11.83
CA HIS A 57 22.58 -4.37 -10.49
C HIS A 57 23.85 -3.53 -10.31
N ASP A 58 23.93 -2.36 -10.95
CA ASP A 58 25.02 -1.41 -10.72
C ASP A 58 25.06 -1.00 -9.23
N GLY A 59 26.21 -1.23 -8.57
CA GLY A 59 26.33 -1.14 -7.12
C GLY A 59 25.98 0.24 -6.54
N ASP A 60 26.39 1.31 -7.22
CA ASP A 60 26.09 2.67 -6.76
C ASP A 60 24.61 2.99 -6.93
N ILE A 61 24.02 2.56 -8.05
CA ILE A 61 22.61 2.79 -8.38
C ILE A 61 21.69 1.98 -7.45
N VAL A 62 22.04 0.73 -7.16
CA VAL A 62 21.33 -0.11 -6.18
C VAL A 62 21.40 0.52 -4.79
N LYS A 63 22.54 1.08 -4.40
CA LYS A 63 22.67 1.78 -3.12
C LYS A 63 21.76 3.02 -3.03
N ALA A 64 21.68 3.80 -4.11
CA ALA A 64 20.77 4.95 -4.17
C ALA A 64 19.30 4.52 -4.14
N TRP A 65 18.92 3.48 -4.88
CA TRP A 65 17.58 2.90 -4.83
C TRP A 65 17.21 2.41 -3.43
N THR A 66 18.11 1.65 -2.79
CA THR A 66 17.92 1.12 -1.43
C THR A 66 17.70 2.26 -0.44
N THR A 67 18.48 3.33 -0.56
CA THR A 67 18.33 4.54 0.27
C THR A 67 16.94 5.16 0.14
N ILE A 68 16.41 5.29 -1.08
CA ILE A 68 15.06 5.82 -1.32
C ILE A 68 14.01 4.89 -0.70
N CYS A 69 14.16 3.58 -0.87
CA CYS A 69 13.28 2.59 -0.28
C CYS A 69 13.30 2.65 1.26
N ASP A 70 14.47 2.78 1.88
CA ASP A 70 14.60 2.82 3.34
C ASP A 70 13.91 4.04 3.95
N VAL A 71 13.97 5.20 3.30
CA VAL A 71 13.20 6.39 3.72
C VAL A 71 11.69 6.10 3.66
N SER A 72 11.21 5.48 2.58
CA SER A 72 9.80 5.14 2.42
C SER A 72 9.34 4.14 3.48
N LYS A 73 10.16 3.13 3.76
CA LYS A 73 9.88 2.14 4.81
C LYS A 73 9.83 2.76 6.19
N LYS A 74 10.73 3.70 6.52
CA LYS A 74 10.68 4.44 7.79
C LYS A 74 9.38 5.23 7.93
N TYR A 75 8.94 5.92 6.88
CA TYR A 75 7.65 6.61 6.88
C TYR A 75 6.47 5.66 7.11
N ASN A 76 6.43 4.54 6.38
CA ASN A 76 5.38 3.53 6.52
C ASN A 76 5.40 2.87 7.91
N GLN A 77 6.58 2.65 8.51
CA GLN A 77 6.70 2.07 9.83
C GLN A 77 6.00 2.93 10.89
N VAL A 78 6.11 4.26 10.82
CA VAL A 78 5.39 5.17 11.74
C VAL A 78 3.87 4.97 11.63
N VAL A 79 3.35 4.76 10.42
CA VAL A 79 1.93 4.45 10.22
C VAL A 79 1.59 3.09 10.84
N TYR A 80 2.40 2.07 10.58
CA TYR A 80 2.18 0.72 11.09
C TYR A 80 2.22 0.67 12.61
N ASP A 81 3.14 1.39 13.25
CA ASP A 81 3.26 1.46 14.71
C ASP A 81 2.01 2.10 15.34
N HIS A 82 1.52 3.23 14.80
CA HIS A 82 0.28 3.85 15.27
C HIS A 82 -0.94 2.94 15.09
N LEU A 83 -0.96 2.15 14.01
CA LEU A 83 -2.04 1.23 13.71
C LEU A 83 -1.83 -0.17 14.29
N ASP A 84 -0.80 -0.41 15.10
CA ASP A 84 -0.45 -1.73 15.65
C ASP A 84 -0.44 -2.83 14.56
N ILE A 85 0.20 -2.54 13.42
CA ILE A 85 0.33 -3.43 12.27
C ILE A 85 1.72 -4.06 12.28
N LYS A 86 1.76 -5.38 12.18
CA LYS A 86 3.00 -6.14 11.98
C LYS A 86 3.05 -6.65 10.55
N ILE A 87 4.05 -6.22 9.79
CA ILE A 87 4.21 -6.61 8.38
C ILE A 87 5.64 -7.09 8.13
N LYS A 88 5.77 -8.19 7.39
CA LYS A 88 7.02 -8.60 6.77
C LYS A 88 7.02 -8.04 5.36
N ASP A 89 7.90 -7.09 5.09
CA ASP A 89 8.00 -6.45 3.77
C ASP A 89 8.64 -7.41 2.75
N VAL A 90 7.88 -7.75 1.70
CA VAL A 90 8.32 -8.53 0.55
C VAL A 90 7.81 -7.84 -0.72
N GLY A 91 8.56 -6.84 -1.18
CA GLY A 91 8.23 -6.07 -2.38
C GLY A 91 8.49 -6.82 -3.70
N GLU A 92 8.06 -6.22 -4.80
CA GLU A 92 8.19 -6.79 -6.16
C GLU A 92 9.64 -7.10 -6.55
N SER A 93 10.60 -6.34 -6.03
CA SER A 93 12.03 -6.56 -6.28
C SER A 93 12.53 -7.93 -5.84
N PHE A 94 11.87 -8.55 -4.85
CA PHE A 94 12.18 -9.93 -4.42
C PHE A 94 11.87 -10.96 -5.52
N TYR A 95 10.94 -10.66 -6.43
CA TYR A 95 10.51 -11.58 -7.48
C TYR A 95 11.19 -11.30 -8.83
N GLN A 96 12.13 -10.37 -8.91
CA GLN A 96 12.70 -9.91 -10.19
C GLN A 96 13.42 -11.03 -10.95
N ASP A 97 14.25 -11.82 -10.29
CA ASP A 97 14.90 -13.01 -10.83
C ASP A 97 13.88 -14.13 -11.09
N LYS A 98 12.92 -14.31 -10.18
CA LYS A 98 11.84 -15.30 -10.29
C LYS A 98 10.96 -15.07 -11.52
N MET A 99 10.73 -13.83 -11.93
CA MET A 99 10.00 -13.51 -13.17
C MET A 99 10.74 -14.03 -14.42
N ILE A 100 12.07 -13.90 -14.46
CA ILE A 100 12.89 -14.43 -15.57
C ILE A 100 12.73 -15.95 -15.64
N HIS A 101 12.90 -16.62 -14.49
CA HIS A 101 12.76 -18.07 -14.40
C HIS A 101 11.34 -18.55 -14.69
N LEU A 102 10.32 -17.79 -14.31
CA LEU A 102 8.93 -18.08 -14.62
C LEU A 102 8.70 -18.12 -16.13
N VAL A 103 9.09 -17.07 -16.85
CA VAL A 103 8.87 -17.00 -18.31
C VAL A 103 9.60 -18.13 -19.03
N GLN A 104 10.85 -18.42 -18.64
CA GLN A 104 11.60 -19.55 -19.18
C GLN A 104 10.91 -20.88 -18.89
N TRP A 105 10.43 -21.08 -17.66
CA TRP A 105 9.74 -22.28 -17.24
C TRP A 105 8.45 -22.49 -18.05
N ILE A 106 7.64 -21.45 -18.27
CA ILE A 106 6.41 -21.54 -19.07
C ILE A 106 6.74 -21.98 -20.50
N LYS A 107 7.74 -21.35 -21.15
CA LYS A 107 8.18 -21.71 -22.51
C LYS A 107 8.60 -23.18 -22.63
N GLN A 108 9.27 -23.71 -21.61
CA GLN A 108 9.80 -25.06 -21.62
C GLN A 108 8.76 -26.12 -21.25
N ASN A 109 7.91 -25.86 -20.25
CA ASN A 109 7.06 -26.87 -19.62
C ASN A 109 5.58 -26.79 -20.04
N LYS A 110 5.16 -25.65 -20.61
CA LYS A 110 3.78 -25.39 -21.03
C LYS A 110 3.78 -24.82 -22.47
N PRO A 111 4.32 -25.57 -23.45
CA PRO A 111 4.41 -25.11 -24.83
C PRO A 111 3.00 -24.78 -25.36
N GLY A 112 2.87 -23.63 -26.04
CA GLY A 112 1.60 -23.13 -26.55
C GLY A 112 0.79 -22.26 -25.57
N MET A 113 1.19 -22.17 -24.29
CA MET A 113 0.54 -21.27 -23.33
C MET A 113 0.82 -19.79 -23.65
N LEU A 114 2.07 -19.44 -23.96
CA LEU A 114 2.44 -18.09 -24.38
C LEU A 114 2.20 -17.93 -25.88
N ARG A 115 1.41 -16.92 -26.24
CA ARG A 115 1.14 -16.48 -27.61
C ARG A 115 1.81 -15.14 -27.84
N GLU A 116 2.29 -14.92 -29.05
CA GLU A 116 2.83 -13.63 -29.46
C GLU A 116 1.73 -12.77 -30.07
N GLU A 117 1.57 -11.55 -29.57
CA GLU A 117 0.62 -10.56 -30.07
C GLU A 117 1.27 -9.18 -30.04
N GLU A 118 1.47 -8.57 -31.22
CA GLU A 118 2.11 -7.26 -31.36
C GLU A 118 3.49 -7.17 -30.66
N GLY A 119 4.27 -8.25 -30.72
CA GLY A 119 5.57 -8.36 -30.05
C GLY A 119 5.51 -8.59 -28.54
N ARG A 120 4.31 -8.61 -27.94
CA ARG A 120 4.10 -8.97 -26.54
C ARG A 120 3.93 -10.49 -26.41
N GLN A 121 4.29 -11.04 -25.25
CA GLN A 121 3.94 -12.41 -24.90
C GLN A 121 2.75 -12.40 -23.95
N ILE A 122 1.64 -12.93 -24.43
CA ILE A 122 0.37 -13.00 -23.70
C ILE A 122 -0.02 -14.45 -23.43
N MET A 123 -0.88 -14.68 -22.45
CA MET A 123 -1.51 -15.98 -22.24
C MET A 123 -2.97 -15.83 -21.82
N PHE A 124 -3.78 -16.81 -22.21
CA PHE A 124 -5.20 -16.91 -21.86
C PHE A 124 -5.39 -18.09 -20.91
N PRO A 125 -5.52 -17.84 -19.60
CA PRO A 125 -5.89 -18.88 -18.67
C PRO A 125 -7.28 -19.46 -18.97
N THR A 126 -7.53 -20.68 -18.51
CA THR A 126 -8.82 -21.37 -18.66
C THR A 126 -9.95 -20.51 -18.13
N ASP A 127 -11.04 -20.43 -18.90
CA ASP A 127 -12.24 -19.64 -18.61
C ASP A 127 -12.04 -18.11 -18.51
N CYS A 128 -10.88 -17.59 -18.90
CA CYS A 128 -10.61 -16.15 -18.93
C CYS A 128 -10.72 -15.56 -20.35
N LYS A 129 -11.46 -14.45 -20.48
CA LYS A 129 -11.58 -13.69 -21.74
C LYS A 129 -10.48 -12.65 -21.93
N VAL A 130 -9.90 -12.16 -20.83
CA VAL A 130 -8.84 -11.16 -20.84
C VAL A 130 -7.51 -11.88 -20.63
N PRO A 131 -6.51 -11.64 -21.49
CA PRO A 131 -5.22 -12.29 -21.34
C PRO A 131 -4.35 -11.58 -20.31
N LEU A 132 -3.39 -12.33 -19.76
CA LEU A 132 -2.25 -11.78 -19.05
C LEU A 132 -1.15 -11.44 -20.06
N THR A 133 -0.60 -10.23 -19.99
CA THR A 133 0.59 -9.79 -20.72
C THR A 133 1.84 -10.05 -19.89
N VAL A 134 2.47 -11.20 -20.10
CA VAL A 134 3.62 -11.66 -19.29
C VAL A 134 4.93 -10.97 -19.71
N VAL A 135 5.05 -10.56 -20.97
CA VAL A 135 6.22 -9.80 -21.47
C VAL A 135 5.74 -8.73 -22.45
N LYS A 136 6.20 -7.50 -22.29
CA LYS A 136 5.93 -6.39 -23.21
C LYS A 136 6.76 -6.52 -24.50
N SER A 137 6.45 -5.71 -25.50
CA SER A 137 7.19 -5.65 -26.76
C SER A 137 8.64 -5.17 -26.62
N ASP A 138 8.95 -4.44 -25.55
CA ASP A 138 10.32 -4.04 -25.19
C ASP A 138 11.09 -5.10 -24.37
N GLY A 139 10.49 -6.28 -24.16
CA GLY A 139 11.06 -7.36 -23.35
C GLY A 139 10.89 -7.18 -21.84
N GLY A 140 10.30 -6.06 -21.38
CA GLY A 140 10.07 -5.81 -19.97
C GLY A 140 8.89 -6.62 -19.40
N PHE A 141 8.99 -6.98 -18.11
CA PHE A 141 7.92 -7.63 -17.37
C PHE A 141 6.83 -6.64 -16.92
N THR A 142 5.68 -7.16 -16.52
CA THR A 142 4.49 -6.41 -16.10
C THR A 142 4.07 -6.85 -14.69
N TYR A 143 2.99 -6.24 -14.18
CA TYR A 143 2.32 -6.70 -12.96
C TYR A 143 1.79 -8.14 -13.07
N ASP A 144 1.38 -8.57 -14.27
CA ASP A 144 0.95 -9.95 -14.51
C ASP A 144 2.10 -10.92 -14.24
N THR A 145 3.31 -10.57 -14.67
CA THR A 145 4.50 -11.39 -14.46
C THR A 145 4.88 -11.47 -12.98
N SER A 146 4.85 -10.34 -12.27
CA SER A 146 5.24 -10.29 -10.85
C SER A 146 4.23 -11.02 -9.98
N ASP A 147 2.93 -10.85 -10.21
CA ASP A 147 1.88 -11.54 -9.43
C ASP A 147 1.85 -13.05 -9.70
N LEU A 148 2.11 -13.49 -10.94
CA LEU A 148 2.29 -14.92 -11.24
C LEU A 148 3.52 -15.49 -10.52
N ALA A 149 4.64 -14.77 -10.53
CA ALA A 149 5.86 -15.19 -9.85
C ALA A 149 5.63 -15.27 -8.33
N ALA A 150 4.92 -14.30 -7.76
CA ALA A 150 4.56 -14.28 -6.35
C ALA A 150 3.58 -15.41 -5.97
N LEU A 151 2.57 -15.69 -6.79
CA LEU A 151 1.66 -16.81 -6.58
C LEU A 151 2.43 -18.14 -6.62
N LYS A 152 3.25 -18.36 -7.65
CA LYS A 152 4.09 -19.56 -7.76
C LYS A 152 4.98 -19.74 -6.53
N TYR A 153 5.65 -18.68 -6.09
CA TYR A 153 6.51 -18.69 -4.91
C TYR A 153 5.74 -19.09 -3.65
N ARG A 154 4.59 -18.46 -3.40
CA ARG A 154 3.78 -18.74 -2.20
C ARG A 154 3.23 -20.17 -2.19
N MET A 155 2.78 -20.67 -3.34
CA MET A 155 2.19 -22.02 -3.40
C MET A 155 3.23 -23.14 -3.41
N LEU A 156 4.39 -22.94 -4.05
CA LEU A 156 5.39 -24.00 -4.23
C LEU A 156 6.56 -23.93 -3.25
N GLU A 157 7.05 -22.72 -2.94
CA GLU A 157 8.20 -22.52 -2.06
C GLU A 157 7.75 -22.37 -0.59
N GLU A 158 6.80 -21.45 -0.32
CA GLU A 158 6.24 -21.26 1.03
C GLU A 158 5.19 -22.32 1.40
N LYS A 159 4.67 -23.04 0.40
CA LYS A 159 3.68 -24.13 0.56
C LYS A 159 2.45 -23.69 1.36
N CYS A 160 1.90 -22.52 1.03
CA CYS A 160 0.72 -22.01 1.71
C CYS A 160 -0.49 -22.94 1.53
N ASP A 161 -1.21 -23.23 2.63
CA ASP A 161 -2.53 -23.86 2.57
C ASP A 161 -3.61 -22.84 2.14
N TRP A 162 -3.45 -21.59 2.58
CA TRP A 162 -4.35 -20.49 2.23
C TRP A 162 -3.58 -19.20 1.95
N SER A 163 -3.66 -18.70 0.72
CA SER A 163 -3.13 -17.40 0.31
C SER A 163 -4.26 -16.38 0.17
N ILE A 164 -4.23 -15.33 0.98
CA ILE A 164 -5.25 -14.27 1.01
C ILE A 164 -4.68 -12.98 0.39
N TYR A 165 -5.36 -12.47 -0.64
CA TYR A 165 -5.02 -11.22 -1.31
C TYR A 165 -6.04 -10.15 -0.91
N VAL A 166 -5.65 -9.22 -0.03
CA VAL A 166 -6.50 -8.09 0.38
C VAL A 166 -6.21 -6.90 -0.54
N VAL A 167 -7.01 -6.73 -1.59
CA VAL A 167 -6.77 -5.77 -2.68
C VAL A 167 -8.09 -5.11 -3.11
N ASP A 168 -8.03 -3.85 -3.57
CA ASP A 168 -9.16 -3.12 -4.13
C ASP A 168 -9.94 -3.93 -5.20
N SER A 169 -11.27 -3.79 -5.20
CA SER A 169 -12.17 -4.52 -6.09
C SER A 169 -11.94 -4.24 -7.59
N GLY A 170 -11.31 -3.12 -7.94
CA GLY A 170 -10.93 -2.82 -9.32
C GLY A 170 -9.88 -3.77 -9.89
N GLN A 171 -9.19 -4.54 -9.05
CA GLN A 171 -8.21 -5.56 -9.45
C GLN A 171 -8.78 -6.99 -9.48
N SER A 172 -10.09 -7.18 -9.25
CA SER A 172 -10.69 -8.52 -9.15
C SER A 172 -10.42 -9.36 -10.41
N LEU A 173 -10.69 -8.80 -11.59
CA LEU A 173 -10.49 -9.50 -12.87
C LEU A 173 -9.03 -9.92 -13.08
N HIS A 174 -8.08 -9.06 -12.71
CA HIS A 174 -6.65 -9.35 -12.80
C HIS A 174 -6.28 -10.54 -11.92
N LEU A 175 -6.63 -10.48 -10.64
CA LEU A 175 -6.32 -11.54 -9.67
C LEU A 175 -7.01 -12.86 -10.02
N GLU A 176 -8.28 -12.83 -10.42
CA GLU A 176 -9.00 -14.02 -10.90
C GLU A 176 -8.28 -14.68 -12.08
N THR A 177 -7.75 -13.87 -13.01
CA THR A 177 -7.00 -14.35 -14.16
C THR A 177 -5.64 -14.93 -13.75
N VAL A 178 -4.93 -14.30 -12.80
CA VAL A 178 -3.68 -14.83 -12.22
C VAL A 178 -3.93 -16.15 -11.48
N PHE A 179 -5.03 -16.26 -10.73
CA PHE A 179 -5.39 -17.48 -10.01
C PHE A 179 -5.76 -18.61 -10.96
N ALA A 180 -6.46 -18.31 -12.04
CA ALA A 180 -6.75 -19.27 -13.12
C ALA A 180 -5.47 -19.79 -13.76
N ALA A 181 -4.51 -18.91 -14.06
CA ALA A 181 -3.21 -19.32 -14.58
C ALA A 181 -2.48 -20.27 -13.62
N GLY A 182 -2.51 -19.98 -12.31
CA GLY A 182 -1.94 -20.85 -11.29
C GLY A 182 -2.55 -22.26 -11.28
N ARG A 183 -3.86 -22.38 -11.55
CA ARG A 183 -4.54 -23.68 -11.71
C ARG A 183 -4.12 -24.41 -12.98
N ASP A 184 -4.08 -23.71 -14.11
CA ASP A 184 -3.62 -24.30 -15.38
C ASP A 184 -2.19 -24.81 -15.31
N PHE A 185 -1.36 -24.14 -14.50
CA PHE A 185 0.00 -24.57 -14.23
C PHE A 185 0.10 -25.71 -13.21
N GLY A 186 -0.97 -26.01 -12.47
CA GLY A 186 -1.00 -27.02 -11.42
C GLY A 186 -0.18 -26.60 -10.19
N TRP A 187 -0.10 -25.30 -9.90
CA TRP A 187 0.63 -24.81 -8.73
C TRP A 187 -0.11 -25.02 -7.43
N TYR A 188 -1.43 -25.16 -7.49
CA TYR A 188 -2.29 -25.48 -6.37
C TYR A 188 -3.52 -26.24 -6.82
N ASP A 189 -4.11 -27.01 -5.90
CA ASP A 189 -5.37 -27.72 -6.08
C ASP A 189 -6.44 -27.08 -5.17
N GLU A 190 -7.52 -26.57 -5.76
CA GLU A 190 -8.62 -25.93 -5.03
C GLU A 190 -9.35 -26.88 -4.07
N ALA A 191 -9.20 -28.20 -4.25
CA ALA A 191 -9.75 -29.18 -3.32
C ALA A 191 -8.99 -29.22 -1.98
N VAL A 192 -7.74 -28.74 -1.95
CA VAL A 192 -6.84 -28.85 -0.78
C VAL A 192 -6.36 -27.48 -0.30
N GLN A 193 -6.06 -26.58 -1.23
CA GLN A 193 -5.50 -25.26 -0.96
C GLN A 193 -6.49 -24.16 -1.39
N ARG A 194 -6.38 -23.00 -0.74
CA ARG A 194 -7.22 -21.84 -1.01
C ARG A 194 -6.39 -20.66 -1.48
N VAL A 195 -6.80 -20.04 -2.58
CA VAL A 195 -6.26 -18.76 -3.05
C VAL A 195 -7.44 -17.82 -3.20
N GLU A 196 -7.48 -16.75 -2.39
CA GLU A 196 -8.69 -15.93 -2.24
C GLU A 196 -8.39 -14.44 -2.40
N HIS A 197 -9.21 -13.78 -3.22
CA HIS A 197 -9.26 -12.33 -3.29
C HIS A 197 -10.29 -11.80 -2.28
N VAL A 198 -9.78 -11.15 -1.24
CA VAL A 198 -10.58 -10.40 -0.27
C VAL A 198 -10.69 -8.97 -0.75
N ALA A 199 -11.60 -8.74 -1.68
CA ALA A 199 -11.88 -7.44 -2.29
C ALA A 199 -12.37 -6.39 -1.27
N PHE A 200 -11.96 -5.14 -1.44
CA PHE A 200 -12.57 -4.00 -0.75
C PHE A 200 -12.97 -2.88 -1.72
N GLY A 201 -14.01 -2.11 -1.39
CA GLY A 201 -14.52 -1.00 -2.19
C GLY A 201 -13.70 0.28 -2.05
N LEU A 202 -14.13 1.35 -2.72
CA LEU A 202 -13.41 2.62 -2.69
C LEU A 202 -13.69 3.41 -1.40
N VAL A 203 -12.68 4.16 -0.95
CA VAL A 203 -12.87 5.19 0.08
C VAL A 203 -13.33 6.48 -0.58
N LEU A 204 -14.52 6.92 -0.20
CA LEU A 204 -15.18 8.13 -0.69
C LEU A 204 -15.15 9.24 0.36
N GLY A 205 -15.16 10.49 -0.09
CA GLY A 205 -15.47 11.63 0.77
C GLY A 205 -16.97 11.80 0.98
N GLU A 206 -17.34 12.77 1.82
CA GLU A 206 -18.75 13.10 2.11
C GLU A 206 -19.53 13.55 0.86
N ASP A 207 -18.81 14.03 -0.17
CA ASP A 207 -19.34 14.36 -1.49
C ASP A 207 -19.60 13.15 -2.39
N LYS A 208 -19.38 11.93 -1.87
CA LYS A 208 -19.46 10.63 -2.58
C LYS A 208 -18.52 10.52 -3.78
N LYS A 209 -17.44 11.30 -3.81
CA LYS A 209 -16.36 11.16 -4.78
C LYS A 209 -15.14 10.53 -4.12
N LYS A 210 -14.18 10.08 -4.93
CA LYS A 210 -12.92 9.52 -4.44
C LYS A 210 -12.29 10.45 -3.41
N PHE A 211 -11.97 9.89 -2.24
CA PHE A 211 -11.48 10.66 -1.10
C PHE A 211 -10.19 11.41 -1.44
N LYS A 212 -10.24 12.73 -1.31
CA LYS A 212 -9.17 13.68 -1.66
C LYS A 212 -9.15 14.82 -0.65
N THR A 213 -8.02 15.51 -0.56
CA THR A 213 -7.91 16.76 0.19
C THR A 213 -8.80 17.84 -0.44
N ARG A 214 -9.05 18.94 0.29
CA ARG A 214 -9.78 20.11 -0.25
C ARG A 214 -9.12 20.72 -1.50
N SER A 215 -7.80 20.55 -1.66
CA SER A 215 -7.05 20.97 -2.85
C SER A 215 -7.10 19.96 -4.00
N GLY A 216 -7.74 18.81 -3.83
CA GLY A 216 -7.84 17.73 -4.83
C GLY A 216 -6.64 16.78 -4.86
N GLU A 217 -5.70 16.91 -3.92
CA GLU A 217 -4.56 16.01 -3.78
C GLU A 217 -4.92 14.75 -2.98
N THR A 218 -4.08 13.72 -3.07
CA THR A 218 -4.20 12.52 -2.22
C THR A 218 -3.98 12.89 -0.75
N VAL A 219 -4.85 12.42 0.13
CA VAL A 219 -4.71 12.62 1.58
C VAL A 219 -3.56 11.77 2.10
N LYS A 220 -2.58 12.38 2.78
CA LYS A 220 -1.52 11.64 3.48
C LYS A 220 -2.14 10.94 4.69
N LEU A 221 -1.83 9.65 4.88
CA LEU A 221 -2.41 8.88 5.97
C LEU A 221 -1.98 9.41 7.35
N LEU A 222 -0.73 9.86 7.51
CA LEU A 222 -0.30 10.49 8.77
C LEU A 222 -1.09 11.75 9.11
N ASP A 223 -1.44 12.57 8.12
CA ASP A 223 -2.24 13.79 8.34
C ASP A 223 -3.66 13.41 8.80
N LEU A 224 -4.23 12.36 8.21
CA LEU A 224 -5.53 11.80 8.61
C LEU A 224 -5.51 11.27 10.04
N LEU A 225 -4.47 10.50 10.40
CA LEU A 225 -4.32 9.97 11.75
C LEU A 225 -4.10 11.11 12.77
N SER A 226 -3.31 12.11 12.41
CA SER A 226 -3.05 13.29 13.26
C SER A 226 -4.31 14.10 13.52
N GLU A 227 -5.15 14.31 12.49
CA GLU A 227 -6.45 14.96 12.64
C GLU A 227 -7.40 14.12 13.51
N GLY A 228 -7.38 12.79 13.36
CA GLY A 228 -8.12 11.88 14.24
C GLY A 228 -7.72 12.02 15.71
N VAL A 229 -6.41 12.07 15.99
CA VAL A 229 -5.83 12.28 17.33
C VAL A 229 -6.24 13.63 17.90
N LYS A 230 -6.20 14.70 17.10
CA LYS A 230 -6.63 16.03 17.50
C LYS A 230 -8.11 16.05 17.92
N ARG A 231 -9.00 15.54 17.07
CA ARG A 231 -10.44 15.50 17.36
C ARG A 231 -10.79 14.58 18.54
N ALA A 232 -10.10 13.45 18.68
CA ALA A 232 -10.24 12.58 19.84
C ALA A 232 -9.86 13.32 21.15
N SER A 233 -8.77 14.09 21.12
CA SER A 233 -8.34 14.92 22.25
C SER A 233 -9.41 15.95 22.63
N GLU A 234 -9.91 16.72 21.65
CA GLU A 234 -10.96 17.72 21.85
C GLU A 234 -12.20 17.11 22.50
N LYS A 235 -12.62 15.91 22.04
CA LYS A 235 -13.78 15.21 22.58
C LYS A 235 -13.57 14.66 23.99
N LEU A 236 -12.36 14.24 24.34
CA LEU A 236 -12.02 13.82 25.70
C LEU A 236 -12.02 15.00 26.68
N LEU A 237 -11.51 16.15 26.25
CA LEU A 237 -11.53 17.41 27.01
C LEU A 237 -12.95 17.94 27.21
N GLU A 238 -13.79 17.92 26.18
CA GLU A 238 -15.21 18.30 26.28
C GLU A 238 -15.95 17.45 27.33
N LYS A 239 -15.56 16.18 27.49
CA LYS A 239 -16.12 15.26 28.48
C LYS A 239 -15.42 15.35 29.86
N GLY A 240 -14.55 16.32 30.08
CA GLY A 240 -13.84 16.56 31.34
C GLY A 240 -12.97 15.39 31.79
N ARG A 241 -12.40 14.63 30.84
CA ARG A 241 -11.58 13.45 31.16
C ARG A 241 -10.20 13.81 31.70
N ASP A 242 -9.67 14.97 31.33
CA ASP A 242 -8.44 15.56 31.86
C ASP A 242 -8.49 15.82 33.37
N ALA A 243 -9.68 16.07 33.93
CA ALA A 243 -9.83 16.28 35.37
C ALA A 243 -9.73 14.99 36.21
N VAL A 244 -9.86 13.82 35.58
CA VAL A 244 -9.99 12.52 36.27
C VAL A 244 -9.02 11.44 35.80
N MET A 245 -8.19 11.73 34.79
CA MET A 245 -7.19 10.84 34.22
C MET A 245 -5.80 11.45 34.40
N SER A 246 -4.79 10.61 34.58
CA SER A 246 -3.40 11.05 34.42
C SER A 246 -3.12 11.42 32.96
N GLU A 247 -2.01 12.13 32.72
CA GLU A 247 -1.57 12.44 31.35
C GLU A 247 -1.33 11.17 30.51
N GLU A 248 -0.77 10.13 31.12
CA GLU A 248 -0.55 8.83 30.46
C GLU A 248 -1.87 8.15 30.08
N GLU A 249 -2.85 8.14 30.99
CA GLU A 249 -4.18 7.58 30.75
C GLU A 249 -4.94 8.38 29.67
N LEU A 250 -4.82 9.71 29.69
CA LEU A 250 -5.45 10.58 28.71
C LEU A 250 -4.87 10.37 27.31
N ASN A 251 -3.54 10.22 27.20
CA ASN A 251 -2.85 9.90 25.95
C ASN A 251 -3.27 8.52 25.42
N ALA A 252 -3.32 7.51 26.29
CA ALA A 252 -3.76 6.17 25.89
C ALA A 252 -5.22 6.15 25.44
N ALA A 253 -6.11 6.88 26.14
CA ALA A 253 -7.51 7.01 25.75
C ALA A 253 -7.68 7.73 24.42
N ARG A 254 -6.91 8.81 24.19
CA ARG A 254 -6.89 9.57 22.94
C ARG A 254 -6.49 8.68 21.77
N ASP A 255 -5.39 7.95 21.89
CA ASP A 255 -4.85 7.11 20.82
C ASP A 255 -5.79 5.93 20.52
N ALA A 256 -6.34 5.30 21.58
CA ALA A 256 -7.34 4.24 21.44
C ALA A 256 -8.60 4.73 20.72
N VAL A 257 -9.10 5.93 21.04
CA VAL A 257 -10.25 6.53 20.36
C VAL A 257 -9.89 6.87 18.91
N ALA A 258 -8.78 7.57 18.66
CA ALA A 258 -8.39 8.03 17.33
C ALA A 258 -8.21 6.87 16.35
N PHE A 259 -7.35 5.91 16.70
CA PHE A 259 -7.03 4.79 15.81
C PHE A 259 -8.14 3.74 15.80
N GLY A 260 -8.81 3.53 16.94
CA GLY A 260 -9.96 2.64 17.04
C GLY A 260 -11.12 3.11 16.14
N CYS A 261 -11.40 4.41 16.11
CA CYS A 261 -12.46 4.96 15.24
C CYS A 261 -12.13 4.80 13.77
N VAL A 262 -10.91 5.08 13.34
CA VAL A 262 -10.49 4.90 11.93
C VAL A 262 -10.65 3.44 11.50
N LYS A 263 -10.14 2.49 12.30
CA LYS A 263 -10.26 1.06 12.01
C LYS A 263 -11.70 0.58 12.01
N TYR A 264 -12.47 0.94 13.04
CA TYR A 264 -13.84 0.45 13.20
C TYR A 264 -14.78 1.04 12.17
N ALA A 265 -14.59 2.31 11.78
CA ALA A 265 -15.41 2.92 10.76
C ALA A 265 -15.29 2.20 9.42
N ASP A 266 -14.11 1.68 9.09
CA ASP A 266 -13.92 0.79 7.94
C ASP A 266 -14.55 -0.60 8.19
N LEU A 267 -14.08 -1.30 9.23
CA LEU A 267 -14.42 -2.71 9.50
C LEU A 267 -15.89 -2.97 9.87
N SER A 268 -16.64 -1.95 10.28
CA SER A 268 -18.08 -2.07 10.60
C SER A 268 -18.97 -2.07 9.36
N HIS A 269 -18.43 -1.73 8.19
CA HIS A 269 -19.13 -1.76 6.92
C HIS A 269 -18.83 -3.06 6.15
N THR A 270 -19.68 -3.37 5.18
CA THR A 270 -19.40 -4.49 4.28
C THR A 270 -18.22 -4.12 3.40
N ARG A 271 -17.09 -4.82 3.55
CA ARG A 271 -15.83 -4.51 2.85
C ARG A 271 -15.96 -4.28 1.35
N THR A 272 -16.86 -4.99 0.66
CA THR A 272 -17.03 -4.91 -0.80
C THR A 272 -17.82 -3.70 -1.26
N GLN A 273 -18.40 -2.92 -0.34
CA GLN A 273 -19.11 -1.69 -0.66
C GLN A 273 -18.16 -0.49 -0.54
N ASP A 274 -18.42 0.54 -1.34
CA ASP A 274 -17.75 1.83 -1.15
C ASP A 274 -18.10 2.41 0.23
N TYR A 275 -17.09 2.94 0.91
CA TYR A 275 -17.22 3.51 2.25
C TYR A 275 -17.01 5.02 2.22
N VAL A 276 -17.93 5.77 2.84
CA VAL A 276 -17.84 7.23 2.97
C VAL A 276 -17.11 7.58 4.26
N PHE A 277 -15.89 8.09 4.13
CA PHE A 277 -15.09 8.56 5.25
C PHE A 277 -15.65 9.88 5.79
N SER A 278 -15.99 9.89 7.09
CA SER A 278 -16.44 11.10 7.81
C SER A 278 -15.96 11.05 9.26
N PHE A 279 -15.17 12.05 9.66
CA PHE A 279 -14.69 12.17 11.04
C PHE A 279 -15.84 12.34 12.03
N ASP A 280 -16.83 13.16 11.68
CA ASP A 280 -17.96 13.47 12.55
C ASP A 280 -18.78 12.21 12.86
N ARG A 281 -18.99 11.35 11.84
CA ARG A 281 -19.70 10.08 12.03
C ARG A 281 -18.91 9.07 12.84
N MET A 282 -17.62 8.86 12.54
CA MET A 282 -16.86 7.81 13.24
C MET A 282 -16.56 8.16 14.69
N LEU A 283 -16.48 9.46 15.01
CA LEU A 283 -16.26 9.95 16.36
C LEU A 283 -17.55 10.16 17.14
N ASP A 284 -18.75 9.92 16.57
CA ASP A 284 -20.02 10.04 17.30
C ASP A 284 -20.03 9.08 18.52
N ASP A 285 -20.53 9.57 19.65
CA ASP A 285 -20.62 8.78 20.89
C ASP A 285 -21.91 7.96 20.99
N ARG A 286 -22.77 8.05 19.98
CA ARG A 286 -23.98 7.27 19.81
C ARG A 286 -23.90 6.42 18.54
N GLY A 287 -24.57 5.26 18.58
CA GLY A 287 -24.66 4.35 17.44
C GLY A 287 -23.52 3.32 17.39
N ASN A 288 -23.31 2.77 16.19
CA ASN A 288 -22.34 1.70 15.96
C ASN A 288 -20.94 2.28 15.68
N THR A 289 -20.28 2.81 16.72
CA THR A 289 -18.96 3.45 16.62
C THR A 289 -17.96 2.87 17.63
N ALA A 290 -16.66 3.03 17.36
CA ALA A 290 -15.63 2.63 18.32
C ALA A 290 -15.73 3.42 19.62
N VAL A 291 -16.09 4.71 19.57
CA VAL A 291 -16.29 5.55 20.76
C VAL A 291 -17.32 4.92 21.70
N TYR A 292 -18.47 4.51 21.14
CA TYR A 292 -19.52 3.86 21.91
C TYR A 292 -19.03 2.55 22.53
N LEU A 293 -18.36 1.70 21.76
CA LEU A 293 -17.85 0.41 22.23
C LEU A 293 -16.77 0.56 23.33
N LEU A 294 -15.82 1.48 23.16
CA LEU A 294 -14.78 1.77 24.15
C LEU A 294 -15.39 2.31 25.45
N TYR A 295 -16.37 3.22 25.35
CA TYR A 295 -17.08 3.73 26.52
C TYR A 295 -17.89 2.64 27.23
N ALA A 296 -18.62 1.81 26.48
CA ALA A 296 -19.39 0.70 27.02
C ALA A 296 -18.48 -0.31 27.75
N TYR A 297 -17.34 -0.66 27.14
CA TYR A 297 -16.32 -1.51 27.76
C TYR A 297 -15.79 -0.90 29.07
N ALA A 298 -15.39 0.37 29.05
CA ALA A 298 -14.90 1.07 30.24
C ALA A 298 -15.95 1.10 31.37
N ARG A 299 -17.23 1.30 31.02
CA ARG A 299 -18.35 1.28 31.97
C ARG A 299 -18.53 -0.09 32.61
N ILE A 300 -18.51 -1.17 31.82
CA ILE A 300 -18.61 -2.55 32.32
C ILE A 300 -17.45 -2.85 33.28
N ARG A 301 -16.22 -2.50 32.90
CA ARG A 301 -15.03 -2.65 33.75
C ARG A 301 -15.13 -1.84 35.04
N SER A 302 -15.74 -0.65 34.99
CA SER A 302 -15.94 0.17 36.17
C SER A 302 -16.90 -0.48 37.17
N ILE A 303 -17.99 -1.09 36.70
CA ILE A 303 -18.95 -1.79 37.59
C ILE A 303 -18.24 -2.86 38.40
N ILE A 304 -17.44 -3.70 37.74
CA ILE A 304 -16.66 -4.77 38.37
C ILE A 304 -15.66 -4.19 39.39
N ARG A 305 -14.98 -3.09 39.06
CA ARG A 305 -14.02 -2.45 39.97
C ARG A 305 -14.69 -1.84 41.20
N THR A 306 -15.92 -1.37 41.08
CA THR A 306 -16.64 -0.70 42.18
C THR A 306 -17.56 -1.63 42.97
N SER A 307 -17.82 -2.85 42.50
CA SER A 307 -18.75 -3.79 43.13
C SER A 307 -18.18 -4.57 44.31
N GLY A 308 -16.89 -4.40 44.64
CA GLY A 308 -16.19 -5.13 45.69
C GLY A 308 -15.40 -6.32 45.17
#